data_AF-A0A2V7I4K2-F1
#
_entry.id   AF-A0A2V7I4K2-F1
#
_cell.length_a   1.000
_cell.length_b   1.000
_cell.length_c   1.000
_cell.angle_alpha   90.00
_cell.angle_beta   90.00
_cell.angle_gamma   90.00
#
_symmetry.space_group_name_H-M   'P 1'
#
loop_
_entity.id
_entity.type
_entity.pdbx_description
1 polymer ?
#
loop_
_entity_poly.entity_id
_entity_poly.type
_entity_poly.pdbx_seq_one_letter_code
_entity_poly.pdbx_strand_id
1 'polypeptide(L)'
;SGCLFADSIHHKVTDFAGSVYEQAIAHGEPIFVEDVAAAAVRTPTEDALLKKGMRSVVIAPLHYQQQPIGTLSLTSPNPGGVSSVLAPRLHEVLPLFSMAVKRSARIQAFIKERATAIHPVVEWRFRQVVLESLEQQSARGPWGGELPPIVFRDVYPLYAAFDIRGSSTHRASAIQADLLAQLRLARAVLRAAHDARALPILNQLTDRIDMYSSAIEVNVRSGDELGVGTFLKGDVEPLFDHLQTFGDSVGERIDAYRNAVDPGLGLVYARRKAFDQSVTLINEALSSYLDLEEQAAQSMFPHYFERQKTDGVDYTIYAGRSLQEDGMFDPLYLRNLRLWQLMVACGIALRAERLKDQLPMALDVTSLILIQHVPLAIRFRADERRFDVDGAYNVRYEIIKKRIDKTIVRETGERLTQPGKIALVYSHSSEAQEWREYIEYLQRLGYLTGDLEELELDELEGAQGLRALRVTVDPASRELGDPSTLAALLPRGEGTPAE
;
A
#
# COMPACT_ATOMS: atom_id res chain seq x y z
N SER A 1 -3.05 -17.54 8.91
CA SER A 1 -4.47 -17.17 8.97
C SER A 1 -4.87 -16.89 10.42
N GLY A 2 -4.45 -15.76 10.99
CA GLY A 2 -4.62 -15.50 12.43
C GLY A 2 -6.01 -15.82 12.97
N CYS A 3 -6.08 -16.70 13.96
CA CYS A 3 -7.28 -16.92 14.75
C CYS A 3 -7.25 -15.96 15.94
N LEU A 4 -8.41 -15.74 16.57
CA LEU A 4 -8.65 -14.76 17.64
C LEU A 4 -7.80 -14.93 18.92
N PHE A 5 -6.96 -15.96 19.01
CA PHE A 5 -6.12 -16.25 20.18
C PHE A 5 -4.65 -16.09 19.80
N ALA A 6 -3.92 -15.33 20.62
CA ALA A 6 -2.52 -14.94 20.39
C ALA A 6 -1.56 -16.13 20.16
N ASP A 7 -1.95 -17.35 20.55
CA ASP A 7 -1.15 -18.58 20.44
C ASP A 7 -1.74 -19.62 19.45
N SER A 8 -2.45 -19.17 18.42
CA SER A 8 -3.12 -20.10 17.49
C SER A 8 -2.16 -20.74 16.48
N ILE A 9 -2.10 -22.08 16.48
CA ILE A 9 -1.30 -22.89 15.55
C ILE A 9 -2.22 -23.49 14.48
N HIS A 10 -1.80 -23.42 13.22
CA HIS A 10 -2.54 -24.00 12.10
C HIS A 10 -2.16 -25.46 11.86
N HIS A 11 -3.13 -26.34 12.02
CA HIS A 11 -3.05 -27.74 11.63
C HIS A 11 -4.04 -28.02 10.49
N LYS A 12 -3.68 -28.90 9.58
CA LYS A 12 -4.63 -29.47 8.61
C LYS A 12 -5.44 -30.56 9.31
N VAL A 13 -6.68 -30.76 8.89
CA VAL A 13 -7.53 -31.86 9.42
C VAL A 13 -6.84 -33.22 9.26
N THR A 14 -6.07 -33.39 8.17
CA THR A 14 -5.26 -34.60 7.91
C THR A 14 -4.19 -34.87 8.97
N ASP A 15 -3.74 -33.84 9.70
CA ASP A 15 -2.70 -33.99 10.72
C ASP A 15 -3.21 -34.76 11.95
N PHE A 16 -4.55 -34.88 12.10
CA PHE A 16 -5.21 -35.61 13.17
C PHE A 16 -5.70 -37.01 12.77
N ALA A 17 -5.39 -37.47 11.55
CA ALA A 17 -5.82 -38.78 11.07
C ALA A 17 -5.32 -39.92 11.95
N GLY A 18 -6.22 -40.81 12.37
CA GLY A 18 -5.99 -41.93 13.27
C GLY A 18 -5.79 -41.56 14.74
N SER A 19 -5.75 -40.27 15.08
CA SER A 19 -5.46 -39.79 16.44
C SER A 19 -6.69 -39.87 17.36
N VAL A 20 -6.45 -39.70 18.66
CA VAL A 20 -7.53 -39.60 19.65
C VAL A 20 -8.47 -38.41 19.41
N TYR A 21 -8.02 -37.40 18.66
CA TYR A 21 -8.83 -36.25 18.28
C TYR A 21 -9.87 -36.59 17.20
N GLU A 22 -9.48 -37.37 16.18
CA GLU A 22 -10.41 -37.83 15.14
C GLU A 22 -11.42 -38.81 15.73
N GLN A 23 -10.97 -39.73 16.59
CA GLN A 23 -11.86 -40.68 17.27
C GLN A 23 -12.91 -39.96 18.12
N ALA A 24 -12.53 -38.90 18.84
CA ALA A 24 -13.46 -38.13 19.68
C ALA A 24 -14.55 -37.44 18.84
N ILE A 25 -14.19 -36.91 17.65
CA ILE A 25 -15.17 -36.33 16.71
C ILE A 25 -16.06 -37.42 16.10
N ALA A 26 -15.48 -38.56 15.69
CA ALA A 26 -16.22 -39.65 15.05
C ALA A 26 -17.24 -40.32 16.00
N HIS A 27 -16.87 -40.50 17.26
CA HIS A 27 -17.75 -41.09 18.27
C HIS A 27 -18.71 -40.08 18.91
N GLY A 28 -18.40 -38.78 18.85
CA GLY A 28 -19.23 -37.73 19.44
C GLY A 28 -19.19 -37.67 20.97
N GLU A 29 -18.25 -38.37 21.62
CA GLU A 29 -18.10 -38.43 23.08
C GLU A 29 -16.66 -38.10 23.53
N PRO A 30 -16.47 -37.61 24.77
CA PRO A 30 -15.13 -37.37 25.30
C PRO A 30 -14.30 -38.65 25.42
N ILE A 31 -13.10 -38.65 24.86
CA ILE A 31 -12.14 -39.76 24.97
C ILE A 31 -11.09 -39.41 26.02
N PHE A 32 -10.94 -40.30 27.00
CA PHE A 32 -9.95 -40.19 28.07
C PHE A 32 -8.77 -41.13 27.80
N VAL A 33 -7.57 -40.58 27.84
CA VAL A 33 -6.30 -41.31 27.74
C VAL A 33 -5.55 -41.09 29.04
N GLU A 34 -5.57 -42.11 29.91
CA GLU A 34 -4.99 -42.01 31.25
C GLU A 34 -3.46 -42.11 31.25
N ASP A 35 -2.86 -42.79 30.26
CA ASP A 35 -1.42 -42.68 29.98
C ASP A 35 -1.14 -42.70 28.47
N VAL A 36 -0.74 -41.55 27.92
CA VAL A 36 -0.38 -41.39 26.51
C VAL A 36 0.82 -42.28 26.15
N ALA A 37 1.73 -42.55 27.11
CA ALA A 37 2.86 -43.43 26.88
C ALA A 37 2.45 -44.91 26.74
N ALA A 38 1.32 -45.29 27.33
CA ALA A 38 0.78 -46.65 27.30
C ALA A 38 -0.33 -46.85 26.24
N ALA A 39 -0.60 -45.83 25.42
CA ALA A 39 -1.63 -45.89 24.39
C ALA A 39 -1.27 -46.93 23.30
N ALA A 40 -2.25 -47.76 22.93
CA ALA A 40 -2.06 -48.85 21.96
C ALA A 40 -1.75 -48.36 20.53
N VAL A 41 -2.23 -47.17 20.17
CA VAL A 41 -1.98 -46.51 18.89
C VAL A 41 -1.43 -45.12 19.19
N ARG A 42 -0.26 -44.82 18.64
CA ARG A 42 0.39 -43.50 18.75
C ARG A 42 0.54 -42.91 17.36
N THR A 43 -0.01 -41.71 17.19
CA THR A 43 0.18 -40.89 15.99
C THR A 43 1.16 -39.75 16.30
N PRO A 44 1.58 -38.95 15.31
CA PRO A 44 2.42 -37.78 15.54
C PRO A 44 1.86 -36.81 16.58
N THR A 45 0.53 -36.78 16.78
CA THR A 45 -0.13 -35.93 17.76
C THR A 45 0.13 -36.41 19.20
N GLU A 46 0.01 -37.71 19.48
CA GLU A 46 0.32 -38.27 20.80
C GLU A 46 1.82 -38.18 21.12
N ASP A 47 2.68 -38.40 20.12
CA ASP A 47 4.13 -38.21 20.28
C ASP A 47 4.49 -36.74 20.57
N ALA A 48 3.78 -35.77 19.98
CA ALA A 48 3.95 -34.36 20.29
C ALA A 48 3.52 -34.00 21.73
N LEU A 49 2.46 -34.63 22.24
CA LEU A 49 2.04 -34.48 23.64
C LEU A 49 3.11 -35.02 24.61
N LEU A 50 3.70 -36.18 24.31
CA LEU A 50 4.79 -36.74 25.12
C LEU A 50 6.05 -35.87 25.10
N LYS A 51 6.42 -35.31 23.94
CA LYS A 51 7.54 -34.37 23.83
C LYS A 51 7.33 -33.11 24.67
N LYS A 52 6.08 -32.68 24.86
CA LYS A 52 5.70 -31.58 25.75
C LYS A 52 5.57 -31.99 27.22
N GLY A 53 5.89 -33.25 27.56
CA GLY A 53 5.84 -33.77 28.93
C GLY A 53 4.43 -34.16 29.41
N MET A 54 3.44 -34.24 28.51
CA MET A 54 2.06 -34.58 28.87
C MET A 54 1.87 -36.09 28.89
N ARG A 55 1.29 -36.61 29.98
CA ARG A 55 1.08 -38.04 30.20
C ARG A 55 -0.36 -38.47 30.20
N SER A 56 -1.34 -37.60 30.46
CA SER A 56 -2.76 -37.93 30.31
C SER A 56 -3.51 -36.82 29.58
N VAL A 57 -4.55 -37.15 28.82
CA VAL A 57 -5.35 -36.18 28.06
C VAL A 57 -6.82 -36.61 27.96
N VAL A 58 -7.73 -35.64 27.99
CA VAL A 58 -9.11 -35.82 27.52
C VAL A 58 -9.34 -34.96 26.30
N ILE A 59 -9.94 -35.55 25.25
CA ILE A 59 -10.42 -34.83 24.08
C ILE A 59 -11.94 -34.90 24.06
N ALA A 60 -12.60 -33.76 24.19
CA ALA A 60 -14.05 -33.66 24.16
C ALA A 60 -14.51 -32.93 22.90
N PRO A 61 -15.41 -33.53 22.09
CA PRO A 61 -15.97 -32.86 20.93
C PRO A 61 -16.92 -31.74 21.36
N LEU A 62 -16.78 -30.59 20.70
CA LEU A 62 -17.68 -29.45 20.86
C LEU A 62 -18.75 -29.54 19.77
N HIS A 63 -20.01 -29.67 20.17
CA HIS A 63 -21.16 -29.74 19.27
C HIS A 63 -22.01 -28.48 19.33
N TYR A 64 -22.57 -28.09 18.18
CA TYR A 64 -23.68 -27.15 18.10
C TYR A 64 -24.72 -27.66 17.12
N GLN A 65 -25.99 -27.75 17.55
CA GLN A 65 -27.09 -28.31 16.73
C GLN A 65 -26.72 -29.67 16.09
N GLN A 66 -26.13 -30.57 16.89
CA GLN A 66 -25.71 -31.91 16.45
C GLN A 66 -24.59 -31.94 15.39
N GLN A 67 -23.91 -30.81 15.13
CA GLN A 67 -22.71 -30.78 14.29
C GLN A 67 -21.44 -30.50 15.10
N PRO A 68 -20.34 -31.23 14.86
CA PRO A 68 -19.06 -30.98 15.50
C PRO A 68 -18.46 -29.68 14.96
N ILE A 69 -18.16 -28.75 15.87
CA ILE A 69 -17.57 -27.44 15.55
C ILE A 69 -16.10 -27.32 16.01
N GLY A 70 -15.58 -28.35 16.69
CA GLY A 70 -14.19 -28.42 17.16
C GLY A 70 -14.03 -29.41 18.31
N THR A 71 -12.87 -29.39 18.98
CA THR A 71 -12.56 -30.20 20.16
C THR A 71 -11.95 -29.36 21.26
N LEU A 72 -12.28 -29.66 22.51
CA LEU A 72 -11.63 -29.15 23.71
C LEU A 72 -10.68 -30.24 24.25
N SER A 73 -9.41 -29.89 24.49
CA SER A 73 -8.43 -30.82 25.06
C SER A 73 -7.93 -30.34 26.43
N LEU A 74 -7.96 -31.19 27.44
CA LEU A 74 -7.30 -30.95 28.74
C LEU A 74 -6.18 -31.97 28.90
N THR A 75 -4.98 -31.50 29.28
CA THR A 75 -3.78 -32.35 29.41
C THR A 75 -3.21 -32.25 30.82
N SER A 76 -2.48 -33.29 31.25
CA SER A 76 -1.75 -33.31 32.52
C SER A 76 -0.42 -34.05 32.36
N PRO A 77 0.65 -33.62 33.05
CA PRO A 77 1.94 -34.30 33.05
C PRO A 77 1.94 -35.60 33.87
N ASN A 78 0.91 -35.86 34.66
CA ASN A 78 0.81 -37.05 35.49
C ASN A 78 -0.10 -38.10 34.83
N PRO A 79 0.32 -39.38 34.75
CA PRO A 79 -0.58 -40.47 34.40
C PRO A 79 -1.82 -40.48 35.31
N GLY A 80 -3.00 -40.66 34.73
CA GLY A 80 -4.30 -40.63 35.41
C GLY A 80 -4.72 -39.26 35.94
N GLY A 81 -3.93 -38.20 35.71
CA GLY A 81 -4.25 -36.84 36.18
C GLY A 81 -5.50 -36.25 35.50
N VAL A 82 -5.81 -36.73 34.30
CA VAL A 82 -7.09 -36.53 33.61
C VAL A 82 -7.68 -37.91 33.34
N SER A 83 -8.81 -38.21 33.98
CA SER A 83 -9.49 -39.52 33.89
C SER A 83 -11.00 -39.36 33.76
N SER A 84 -11.68 -40.48 33.50
CA SER A 84 -13.14 -40.55 33.33
C SER A 84 -13.93 -39.97 34.51
N VAL A 85 -13.32 -39.85 35.70
CA VAL A 85 -13.90 -39.19 36.88
C VAL A 85 -14.28 -37.73 36.61
N LEU A 86 -13.61 -37.06 35.67
CA LEU A 86 -13.90 -35.68 35.29
C LEU A 86 -15.09 -35.54 34.31
N ALA A 87 -15.60 -36.66 33.76
CA ALA A 87 -16.61 -36.64 32.71
C ALA A 87 -17.90 -35.86 33.07
N PRO A 88 -18.48 -35.99 34.28
CA PRO A 88 -19.70 -35.25 34.64
C PRO A 88 -19.48 -33.74 34.62
N ARG A 89 -18.37 -33.27 35.20
CA ARG A 89 -18.01 -31.84 35.21
C ARG A 89 -17.72 -31.31 33.82
N LEU A 90 -17.07 -32.13 32.98
CA LEU A 90 -16.79 -31.77 31.61
C LEU A 90 -18.10 -31.60 30.82
N HIS A 91 -19.06 -32.51 30.99
CA HIS A 91 -20.36 -32.45 30.33
C HIS A 91 -21.15 -31.18 30.68
N GLU A 92 -21.05 -30.70 31.93
CA GLU A 92 -21.69 -29.45 32.36
C GLU A 92 -21.11 -28.20 31.68
N VAL A 93 -19.80 -28.17 31.41
CA VAL A 93 -19.12 -26.98 30.86
C VAL A 93 -19.00 -26.99 29.34
N LEU A 94 -19.05 -28.17 28.69
CA LEU A 94 -18.89 -28.29 27.24
C LEU A 94 -19.86 -27.41 26.43
N PRO A 95 -21.15 -27.30 26.77
CA PRO A 95 -22.06 -26.40 26.05
C PRO A 95 -21.62 -24.93 26.07
N LEU A 96 -21.02 -24.45 27.17
CA LEU A 96 -20.52 -23.08 27.28
C LEU A 96 -19.35 -22.83 26.31
N PHE A 97 -18.43 -23.79 26.22
CA PHE A 97 -17.31 -23.74 25.27
C PHE A 97 -17.79 -23.86 23.82
N SER A 98 -18.75 -24.73 23.52
CA SER A 98 -19.35 -24.84 22.19
C SER A 98 -19.99 -23.52 21.74
N MET A 99 -20.71 -22.85 22.64
CA MET A 99 -21.28 -21.53 22.36
C MET A 99 -20.21 -20.48 22.10
N ALA A 100 -19.14 -20.44 22.91
CA ALA A 100 -18.03 -19.51 22.74
C ALA A 100 -17.30 -19.70 21.40
N VAL A 101 -17.00 -20.96 21.03
CA VAL A 101 -16.34 -21.29 19.75
C VAL A 101 -17.21 -20.92 18.57
N LYS A 102 -18.52 -21.23 18.60
CA LYS A 102 -19.42 -20.84 17.51
C LYS A 102 -19.54 -19.32 17.38
N ARG A 103 -19.58 -18.60 18.50
CA ARG A 103 -19.63 -17.13 18.50
C ARG A 103 -18.36 -16.55 17.85
N SER A 104 -17.20 -17.06 18.22
CA SER A 104 -15.89 -16.71 17.65
C SER A 104 -15.81 -16.97 16.14
N ALA A 105 -16.23 -18.16 15.69
CA ALA A 105 -16.22 -18.52 14.27
C ALA A 105 -17.15 -17.64 13.42
N ARG A 106 -18.35 -17.29 13.95
CA ARG A 106 -19.28 -16.36 13.28
C ARG A 106 -18.69 -14.96 13.14
N ILE A 107 -17.97 -14.47 14.15
CA ILE A 107 -17.30 -13.17 14.10
C ILE A 107 -16.23 -13.17 13.00
N GLN A 108 -15.41 -14.23 12.92
CA GLN A 108 -14.36 -14.32 11.91
C GLN A 108 -14.92 -14.43 10.49
N ALA A 109 -15.98 -15.21 10.29
CA ALA A 109 -16.66 -15.31 9.00
C ALA A 109 -17.24 -13.95 8.58
N PHE A 110 -17.88 -13.24 9.51
CA PHE A 110 -18.46 -11.93 9.27
C PHE A 110 -17.40 -10.85 8.96
N ILE A 111 -16.29 -10.83 9.71
CA ILE A 111 -15.15 -9.95 9.46
C ILE A 111 -14.57 -10.21 8.07
N LYS A 112 -14.34 -11.47 7.70
CA LYS A 112 -13.78 -11.86 6.39
C LYS A 112 -14.75 -11.58 5.22
N GLU A 113 -16.04 -11.74 5.43
CA GLU A 113 -17.08 -11.49 4.40
C GLU A 113 -17.23 -9.99 4.10
N ARG A 114 -17.08 -9.14 5.13
CA ARG A 114 -17.26 -7.69 5.02
C ARG A 114 -15.96 -6.93 4.75
N ALA A 115 -14.80 -7.48 5.09
CA ALA A 115 -13.52 -6.83 4.91
C ALA A 115 -12.40 -7.85 4.62
N THR A 116 -11.81 -7.74 3.43
CA THR A 116 -10.84 -8.71 2.90
C THR A 116 -9.43 -8.55 3.48
N ALA A 117 -9.15 -7.40 4.10
CA ALA A 117 -7.96 -7.16 4.92
C ALA A 117 -8.24 -5.99 5.88
N ILE A 118 -8.62 -6.27 7.12
CA ILE A 118 -8.70 -5.23 8.16
C ILE A 118 -7.30 -5.00 8.71
N HIS A 119 -6.89 -3.74 8.83
CA HIS A 119 -5.62 -3.39 9.46
C HIS A 119 -5.66 -3.78 10.96
N PRO A 120 -4.61 -4.44 11.52
CA PRO A 120 -4.64 -4.98 12.89
C PRO A 120 -5.08 -3.98 13.97
N VAL A 121 -4.61 -2.74 13.86
CA VAL A 121 -4.92 -1.64 14.80
C VAL A 121 -6.41 -1.32 14.92
N VAL A 122 -7.21 -1.55 13.89
CA VAL A 122 -8.66 -1.26 13.94
C VAL A 122 -9.50 -2.53 14.12
N GLU A 123 -8.91 -3.72 13.95
CA GLU A 123 -9.61 -5.01 13.97
C GLU A 123 -10.41 -5.22 15.26
N TRP A 124 -9.86 -4.82 16.41
CA TRP A 124 -10.54 -4.94 17.70
C TRP A 124 -11.89 -4.21 17.72
N ARG A 125 -12.00 -3.05 17.06
CA ARG A 125 -13.23 -2.26 17.03
C ARG A 125 -14.30 -2.91 16.17
N PHE A 126 -13.91 -3.50 15.04
CA PHE A 126 -14.81 -4.31 14.22
C PHE A 126 -15.31 -5.51 15.03
N ARG A 127 -14.41 -6.21 15.72
CA ARG A 127 -14.75 -7.34 16.59
C ARG A 127 -15.76 -6.93 17.67
N GLN A 128 -15.53 -5.81 18.34
CA GLN A 128 -16.46 -5.29 19.35
C GLN A 128 -17.84 -4.99 18.78
N VAL A 129 -17.91 -4.25 17.67
CA VAL A 129 -19.20 -3.90 17.03
C VAL A 129 -19.99 -5.15 16.63
N VAL A 130 -19.32 -6.17 16.11
CA VAL A 130 -19.95 -7.45 15.78
C VAL A 130 -20.44 -8.18 17.05
N LEU A 131 -19.65 -8.17 18.12
CA LEU A 131 -20.03 -8.77 19.40
C LEU A 131 -21.27 -8.11 20.01
N GLU A 132 -21.30 -6.78 20.06
CA GLU A 132 -22.43 -5.98 20.53
C GLU A 132 -23.69 -6.26 19.70
N SER A 133 -23.53 -6.31 18.37
CA SER A 133 -24.63 -6.60 17.45
C SER A 133 -25.21 -8.01 17.65
N LEU A 134 -24.36 -9.00 18.01
CA LEU A 134 -24.80 -10.37 18.31
C LEU A 134 -25.55 -10.48 19.64
N GLU A 135 -25.15 -9.73 20.66
CA GLU A 135 -25.86 -9.69 21.97
C GLU A 135 -27.25 -9.06 21.84
N GLN A 136 -27.37 -8.03 21.01
CA GLN A 136 -28.66 -7.40 20.72
C GLN A 136 -29.60 -8.33 19.93
N GLN A 137 -29.07 -9.23 19.08
CA GLN A 137 -29.87 -10.23 18.35
C GLN A 137 -30.50 -11.28 19.27
N SER A 138 -29.78 -11.76 20.30
CA SER A 138 -30.37 -12.70 21.28
C SER A 138 -31.58 -12.12 22.00
N ALA A 139 -31.75 -10.80 22.00
CA ALA A 139 -32.89 -10.12 22.60
C ALA A 139 -34.02 -9.74 21.62
N ARG A 140 -33.81 -9.75 20.28
CA ARG A 140 -34.76 -9.14 19.30
C ARG A 140 -35.04 -9.88 17.97
N GLY A 141 -34.55 -11.10 17.76
CA GLY A 141 -34.93 -11.91 16.58
C GLY A 141 -34.08 -11.66 15.31
N PRO A 142 -34.43 -12.28 14.14
CA PRO A 142 -33.56 -12.35 12.96
C PRO A 142 -33.36 -11.02 12.22
N TRP A 143 -32.18 -10.90 11.59
CA TRP A 143 -31.57 -9.70 11.00
C TRP A 143 -32.41 -8.88 10.02
N GLY A 144 -32.27 -7.55 10.14
CA GLY A 144 -32.58 -6.57 9.09
C GLY A 144 -31.84 -5.23 9.22
N GLY A 145 -30.87 -5.08 10.13
CA GLY A 145 -30.22 -3.80 10.42
C GLY A 145 -28.78 -3.69 9.92
N GLU A 146 -28.39 -2.51 9.45
CA GLU A 146 -26.99 -2.15 9.15
C GLU A 146 -26.15 -2.17 10.44
N LEU A 147 -24.87 -2.55 10.33
CA LEU A 147 -23.93 -2.42 11.44
C LEU A 147 -23.86 -0.96 11.88
N PRO A 148 -23.75 -0.68 13.19
CA PRO A 148 -23.48 0.69 13.63
C PRO A 148 -22.16 1.18 13.01
N PRO A 149 -22.07 2.48 12.67
CA PRO A 149 -20.90 3.02 11.99
C PRO A 149 -19.67 2.92 12.88
N ILE A 150 -18.57 2.43 12.30
CA ILE A 150 -17.28 2.37 12.99
C ILE A 150 -16.60 3.72 12.81
N VAL A 151 -16.54 4.48 13.90
CA VAL A 151 -15.96 5.83 13.94
C VAL A 151 -14.88 5.89 15.01
N PHE A 152 -13.72 6.42 14.65
CA PHE A 152 -12.65 6.78 15.58
C PHE A 152 -12.60 8.30 15.66
N ARG A 153 -12.73 8.84 16.87
CA ARG A 153 -12.65 10.29 17.13
C ARG A 153 -11.28 10.65 17.69
N ASP A 154 -10.92 11.92 17.57
CA ASP A 154 -9.69 12.46 18.15
C ASP A 154 -8.41 11.75 17.67
N VAL A 155 -8.34 11.46 16.36
CA VAL A 155 -7.15 10.90 15.71
C VAL A 155 -6.37 11.99 15.01
N TYR A 156 -5.05 11.92 15.08
CA TYR A 156 -4.12 12.86 14.46
C TYR A 156 -3.67 12.29 13.11
N PRO A 157 -3.94 13.00 12.00
CA PRO A 157 -3.49 12.57 10.69
C PRO A 157 -2.02 12.99 10.48
N LEU A 158 -1.22 12.10 9.90
CA LEU A 158 0.10 12.42 9.35
C LEU A 158 0.11 12.04 7.88
N TYR A 159 0.23 13.02 7.00
CA TYR A 159 0.21 12.81 5.54
C TYR A 159 1.53 13.21 4.90
N ALA A 160 2.01 12.36 4.00
CA ALA A 160 3.12 12.68 3.12
C ALA A 160 2.84 12.18 1.70
N ALA A 161 3.37 12.90 0.72
CA ALA A 161 3.28 12.56 -0.69
C ALA A 161 4.65 12.66 -1.35
N PHE A 162 4.96 11.66 -2.17
CA PHE A 162 6.19 11.56 -2.95
C PHE A 162 5.81 11.36 -4.41
N ASP A 163 5.87 12.43 -5.20
CA ASP A 163 5.37 12.43 -6.58
C ASP A 163 6.48 12.64 -7.60
N ILE A 164 6.28 12.09 -8.80
CA ILE A 164 7.18 12.29 -9.94
C ILE A 164 6.93 13.67 -10.55
N ARG A 165 7.94 14.53 -10.50
CA ARG A 165 7.87 15.89 -11.02
C ARG A 165 7.48 15.87 -12.50
N GLY A 166 6.30 16.42 -12.79
CA GLY A 166 5.85 16.57 -14.17
C GLY A 166 5.55 15.24 -14.87
N SER A 167 5.18 14.18 -14.14
CA SER A 167 4.84 12.87 -14.68
C SER A 167 3.93 12.95 -15.93
N SER A 168 2.84 13.72 -15.85
CA SER A 168 1.91 13.90 -16.98
C SER A 168 2.58 14.54 -18.20
N THR A 169 3.48 15.50 -18.00
CA THR A 169 4.23 16.18 -19.07
C THR A 169 5.25 15.23 -19.71
N HIS A 170 6.00 14.49 -18.89
CA HIS A 170 6.95 13.48 -19.38
C HIS A 170 6.24 12.37 -20.17
N ARG A 171 5.10 11.88 -19.68
CA ARG A 171 4.26 10.91 -20.38
C ARG A 171 3.78 11.45 -21.72
N ALA A 172 3.23 12.67 -21.74
CA ALA A 172 2.75 13.28 -22.98
C ALA A 172 3.87 13.49 -24.00
N SER A 173 5.04 13.95 -23.57
CA SER A 173 6.22 14.11 -24.42
C SER A 173 6.74 12.78 -24.96
N ALA A 174 6.72 11.72 -24.16
CA ALA A 174 7.11 10.38 -24.59
C ALA A 174 6.15 9.83 -25.69
N ILE A 175 4.84 10.00 -25.50
CA ILE A 175 3.83 9.64 -26.51
C ILE A 175 4.03 10.45 -27.79
N GLN A 176 4.24 11.76 -27.67
CA GLN A 176 4.48 12.65 -28.80
C GLN A 176 5.69 12.18 -29.62
N ALA A 177 6.82 11.89 -28.95
CA ALA A 177 8.05 11.47 -29.59
C ALA A 177 7.89 10.13 -30.32
N ASP A 178 7.19 9.17 -29.72
CA ASP A 178 6.92 7.86 -30.32
C ASP A 178 6.00 7.97 -31.56
N LEU A 179 4.94 8.78 -31.49
CA LEU A 179 4.05 9.03 -32.63
C LEU A 179 4.79 9.70 -33.81
N LEU A 180 5.58 10.74 -33.53
CA LEU A 180 6.37 11.41 -34.56
C LEU A 180 7.42 10.49 -35.18
N ALA A 181 8.04 9.61 -34.37
CA ALA A 181 8.97 8.60 -34.88
C ALA A 181 8.29 7.66 -35.87
N GLN A 182 7.10 7.15 -35.54
CA GLN A 182 6.35 6.26 -36.43
C GLN A 182 5.90 6.94 -37.72
N LEU A 183 5.36 8.17 -37.62
CA LEU A 183 4.98 8.97 -38.79
C LEU A 183 6.18 9.25 -39.71
N ARG A 184 7.36 9.53 -39.13
CA ARG A 184 8.60 9.72 -39.89
C ARG A 184 9.02 8.46 -40.65
N LEU A 185 8.89 7.28 -40.02
CA LEU A 185 9.17 6.00 -40.68
C LEU A 185 8.20 5.72 -41.83
N ALA A 186 6.90 5.93 -41.60
CA ALA A 186 5.88 5.79 -42.64
C ALA A 186 6.13 6.73 -43.83
N ARG A 187 6.48 8.00 -43.54
CA ARG A 187 6.85 9.00 -44.55
C ARG A 187 8.05 8.56 -45.38
N ALA A 188 9.06 7.97 -44.74
CA ALA A 188 10.25 7.48 -45.43
C ALA A 188 9.91 6.36 -46.42
N VAL A 189 9.02 5.44 -46.05
CA VAL A 189 8.52 4.38 -46.94
C VAL A 189 7.82 4.98 -48.16
N LEU A 190 6.84 5.87 -47.94
CA LEU A 190 6.05 6.45 -49.02
C LEU A 190 6.90 7.29 -50.00
N ARG A 191 7.87 8.05 -49.48
CA ARG A 191 8.80 8.82 -50.32
C ARG A 191 9.69 7.93 -51.17
N ALA A 192 10.31 6.91 -50.58
CA ALA A 192 11.15 5.99 -51.34
C ALA A 192 10.35 5.24 -52.41
N ALA A 193 9.10 4.87 -52.11
CA ALA A 193 8.20 4.28 -53.08
C ALA A 193 7.85 5.26 -54.21
N HIS A 194 7.62 6.55 -53.91
CA HIS A 194 7.37 7.58 -54.91
C HIS A 194 8.58 7.85 -55.80
N ASP A 195 9.79 7.89 -55.22
CA ASP A 195 11.03 8.08 -55.95
C ASP A 195 11.30 6.90 -56.92
N ALA A 196 10.95 5.68 -56.51
CA ALA A 196 11.03 4.50 -57.36
C ALA A 196 9.95 4.48 -58.46
N ARG A 197 8.72 4.93 -58.13
CA ARG A 197 7.60 5.06 -59.07
C ARG A 197 6.75 6.26 -58.72
N ALA A 198 6.72 7.25 -59.63
CA ALA A 198 6.01 8.51 -59.45
C ALA A 198 4.47 8.33 -59.45
N LEU A 199 3.92 7.90 -58.33
CA LEU A 199 2.49 7.72 -58.10
C LEU A 199 1.93 8.89 -57.27
N PRO A 200 0.95 9.67 -57.80
CA PRO A 200 0.37 10.82 -57.09
C PRO A 200 -0.29 10.47 -55.75
N ILE A 201 -0.87 9.28 -55.62
CA ILE A 201 -1.51 8.82 -54.39
C ILE A 201 -0.52 8.74 -53.20
N LEU A 202 0.76 8.42 -53.46
CA LEU A 202 1.79 8.36 -52.43
C LEU A 202 2.16 9.75 -51.90
N ASN A 203 2.10 10.77 -52.76
CA ASN A 203 2.27 12.16 -52.35
C ASN A 203 1.10 12.61 -51.48
N GLN A 204 -0.14 12.29 -51.86
CA GLN A 204 -1.33 12.61 -51.06
C GLN A 204 -1.29 11.96 -49.66
N LEU A 205 -0.84 10.71 -49.55
CA LEU A 205 -0.65 10.04 -48.25
C LEU A 205 0.50 10.67 -47.45
N THR A 206 1.59 11.05 -48.12
CA THR A 206 2.71 11.78 -47.50
C THR A 206 2.25 13.13 -46.94
N ASP A 207 1.42 13.87 -47.67
CA ASP A 207 0.85 15.15 -47.22
C ASP A 207 -0.04 14.95 -45.98
N ARG A 208 -0.82 13.86 -45.93
CA ARG A 208 -1.60 13.50 -44.73
C ARG A 208 -0.71 13.18 -43.54
N ILE A 209 0.40 12.47 -43.73
CA ILE A 209 1.39 12.21 -42.67
C ILE A 209 1.98 13.54 -42.16
N ASP A 210 2.30 14.46 -43.06
CA ASP A 210 2.87 15.76 -42.69
C ASP A 210 1.85 16.62 -41.91
N MET A 211 0.56 16.52 -42.25
CA MET A 211 -0.53 17.15 -41.50
C MET A 211 -0.67 16.57 -40.08
N TYR A 212 -0.64 15.24 -39.92
CA TYR A 212 -0.63 14.61 -38.60
C TYR A 212 0.61 15.00 -37.79
N SER A 213 1.79 14.99 -38.41
CA SER A 213 3.04 15.36 -37.75
C SER A 213 2.99 16.80 -37.24
N SER A 214 2.53 17.74 -38.08
CA SER A 214 2.38 19.14 -37.70
C SER A 214 1.37 19.34 -36.55
N ALA A 215 0.26 18.58 -36.55
CA ALA A 215 -0.72 18.64 -35.47
C ALA A 215 -0.13 18.16 -34.14
N ILE A 216 0.59 17.04 -34.16
CA ILE A 216 1.21 16.41 -32.99
C ILE A 216 2.36 17.25 -32.44
N GLU A 217 3.16 17.89 -33.30
CA GLU A 217 4.24 18.81 -32.88
C GLU A 217 3.73 19.99 -32.05
N VAL A 218 2.52 20.49 -32.36
CA VAL A 218 1.91 21.60 -31.60
C VAL A 218 1.41 21.15 -30.24
N ASN A 219 0.58 20.09 -30.18
CA ASN A 219 0.10 19.51 -28.93
C ASN A 219 -0.56 18.15 -29.19
N VAL A 220 -0.28 17.15 -28.34
CA VAL A 220 -0.98 15.85 -28.39
C VAL A 220 -2.34 15.99 -27.70
N ARG A 221 -3.41 15.85 -28.48
CA ARG A 221 -4.79 15.88 -27.99
C ARG A 221 -5.28 14.47 -27.64
N SER A 222 -6.28 14.42 -26.78
CA SER A 222 -7.01 13.18 -26.48
C SER A 222 -7.60 12.59 -27.76
N GLY A 223 -7.09 11.43 -28.18
CA GLY A 223 -7.53 10.71 -29.37
C GLY A 223 -6.58 10.79 -30.57
N ASP A 224 -5.53 11.61 -30.54
CA ASP A 224 -4.56 11.69 -31.64
C ASP A 224 -3.83 10.36 -31.85
N GLU A 225 -3.47 9.68 -30.76
CA GLU A 225 -2.83 8.34 -30.81
C GLU A 225 -3.72 7.32 -31.54
N LEU A 226 -5.03 7.31 -31.24
CA LEU A 226 -6.00 6.45 -31.92
C LEU A 226 -6.18 6.85 -33.38
N GLY A 227 -6.24 8.14 -33.68
CA GLY A 227 -6.41 8.66 -35.03
C GLY A 227 -5.22 8.31 -35.93
N VAL A 228 -4.00 8.54 -35.44
CA VAL A 228 -2.75 8.18 -36.13
C VAL A 228 -2.67 6.67 -36.31
N GLY A 229 -2.93 5.89 -35.26
CA GLY A 229 -2.90 4.43 -35.33
C GLY A 229 -3.89 3.87 -36.36
N THR A 230 -5.11 4.42 -36.40
CA THR A 230 -6.15 4.02 -37.36
C THR A 230 -5.74 4.37 -38.80
N PHE A 231 -5.22 5.58 -39.00
CA PHE A 231 -4.73 6.02 -40.31
C PHE A 231 -3.57 5.15 -40.82
N LEU A 232 -2.57 4.90 -39.98
CA LEU A 232 -1.41 4.09 -40.37
C LEU A 232 -1.82 2.65 -40.68
N LYS A 233 -2.57 2.00 -39.80
CA LYS A 233 -3.04 0.61 -40.00
C LYS A 233 -4.03 0.46 -41.16
N GLY A 234 -4.86 1.46 -41.41
CA GLY A 234 -5.92 1.41 -42.42
C GLY A 234 -5.47 1.84 -43.82
N ASP A 235 -4.70 2.93 -43.91
CA ASP A 235 -4.42 3.59 -45.19
C ASP A 235 -2.98 3.37 -45.67
N VAL A 236 -2.02 3.13 -44.77
CA VAL A 236 -0.58 3.11 -45.09
C VAL A 236 -0.02 1.69 -45.07
N GLU A 237 -0.13 0.98 -43.95
CA GLU A 237 0.42 -0.37 -43.76
C GLU A 237 -0.07 -1.41 -44.79
N PRO A 238 -1.35 -1.41 -45.23
CA PRO A 238 -1.81 -2.37 -46.23
C PRO A 238 -1.13 -2.22 -47.59
N LEU A 239 -0.49 -1.08 -47.86
CA LEU A 239 0.23 -0.84 -49.10
C LEU A 239 1.63 -1.49 -49.08
N PHE A 240 2.20 -1.78 -47.92
CA PHE A 240 3.61 -2.16 -47.79
C PHE A 240 3.99 -3.39 -48.61
N ASP A 241 3.16 -4.44 -48.63
CA ASP A 241 3.47 -5.65 -49.38
C ASP A 241 3.56 -5.39 -50.89
N HIS A 242 2.75 -4.46 -51.42
CA HIS A 242 2.86 -4.06 -52.82
C HIS A 242 4.03 -3.11 -53.05
N LEU A 243 4.23 -2.12 -52.17
CA LEU A 243 5.32 -1.14 -52.29
C LEU A 243 6.71 -1.78 -52.21
N GLN A 244 6.86 -2.89 -51.47
CA GLN A 244 8.10 -3.66 -51.41
C GLN A 244 8.57 -4.15 -52.80
N THR A 245 7.65 -4.32 -53.76
CA THR A 245 7.99 -4.70 -55.14
C THR A 245 8.65 -3.59 -55.95
N PHE A 246 8.75 -2.36 -55.42
CA PHE A 246 9.30 -1.21 -56.14
C PHE A 246 10.83 -1.11 -56.03
N GLY A 247 11.46 -1.96 -55.20
CA GLY A 247 12.92 -2.12 -55.12
C GLY A 247 13.43 -2.30 -53.69
N ASP A 248 14.67 -2.77 -53.56
CA ASP A 248 15.28 -3.11 -52.27
C ASP A 248 15.30 -1.93 -51.28
N SER A 249 15.55 -0.72 -51.79
CA SER A 249 15.53 0.54 -51.02
C SER A 249 14.18 0.79 -50.32
N VAL A 250 13.06 0.38 -50.93
CA VAL A 250 11.72 0.50 -50.31
C VAL A 250 11.53 -0.61 -49.28
N GLY A 251 11.96 -1.83 -49.60
CA GLY A 251 11.95 -2.98 -48.68
C GLY A 251 12.69 -2.69 -47.37
N GLU A 252 13.92 -2.16 -47.44
CA GLU A 252 14.71 -1.79 -46.26
C GLU A 252 13.99 -0.80 -45.33
N ARG A 253 13.24 0.16 -45.90
CA ARG A 253 12.48 1.14 -45.11
C ARG A 253 11.22 0.54 -44.50
N ILE A 254 10.57 -0.39 -45.20
CA ILE A 254 9.43 -1.13 -44.67
C ILE A 254 9.88 -2.00 -43.50
N ASP A 255 11.01 -2.69 -43.63
CA ASP A 255 11.58 -3.50 -42.55
C ASP A 255 11.96 -2.63 -41.34
N ALA A 256 12.55 -1.46 -41.57
CA ALA A 256 12.83 -0.49 -40.52
C ALA A 256 11.54 -0.02 -39.79
N TYR A 257 10.44 0.22 -40.53
CA TYR A 257 9.15 0.54 -39.92
C TYR A 257 8.62 -0.63 -39.08
N ARG A 258 8.56 -1.83 -39.65
CA ARG A 258 8.04 -3.04 -38.99
C ARG A 258 8.82 -3.40 -37.73
N ASN A 259 10.13 -3.23 -37.74
CA ASN A 259 11.00 -3.50 -36.59
C ASN A 259 10.85 -2.48 -35.46
N ALA A 260 10.43 -1.25 -35.76
CA ALA A 260 10.25 -0.19 -34.77
C ALA A 260 8.87 -0.24 -34.08
N VAL A 261 7.86 -0.79 -34.76
CA VAL A 261 6.48 -0.88 -34.27
C VAL A 261 6.33 -2.06 -33.31
N ASP A 262 5.74 -1.81 -32.14
CA ASP A 262 5.40 -2.86 -31.19
C ASP A 262 4.27 -3.75 -31.74
N PRO A 263 4.41 -5.08 -31.78
CA PRO A 263 3.39 -5.96 -32.38
C PRO A 263 2.04 -5.96 -31.67
N GLY A 264 2.02 -5.70 -30.35
CA GLY A 264 0.79 -5.72 -29.55
C GLY A 264 0.01 -4.41 -29.67
N LEU A 265 0.72 -3.28 -29.66
CA LEU A 265 0.11 -1.95 -29.75
C LEU A 265 -0.11 -1.53 -31.22
N GLY A 266 0.75 -1.97 -32.12
CA GLY A 266 0.86 -1.47 -33.50
C GLY A 266 1.26 0.00 -33.55
N LEU A 267 1.97 0.46 -32.53
CA LEU A 267 2.59 1.77 -32.45
C LEU A 267 4.06 1.64 -32.04
N VAL A 268 4.89 2.64 -32.34
CA VAL A 268 6.23 2.73 -31.73
C VAL A 268 6.04 2.92 -30.21
N TYR A 269 6.72 2.10 -29.40
CA TYR A 269 6.62 2.13 -27.93
C TYR A 269 8.03 2.07 -27.33
N ALA A 270 8.81 3.13 -27.56
CA ALA A 270 10.21 3.21 -27.14
C ALA A 270 10.40 4.20 -26.00
N ARG A 271 10.06 5.47 -26.23
CA ARG A 271 10.17 6.52 -25.20
C ARG A 271 9.15 6.33 -24.11
N ARG A 272 7.92 5.94 -24.45
CA ARG A 272 6.87 5.66 -23.46
C ARG A 272 7.22 4.45 -22.61
N LYS A 273 7.82 3.41 -23.19
CA LYS A 273 8.34 2.25 -22.45
C LYS A 273 9.41 2.64 -21.43
N ALA A 274 10.38 3.48 -21.83
CA ALA A 274 11.41 3.99 -20.93
C ALA A 274 10.81 4.79 -19.76
N PHE A 275 9.80 5.62 -20.03
CA PHE A 275 9.04 6.33 -19.00
C PHE A 275 8.32 5.36 -18.04
N ASP A 276 7.50 4.45 -18.56
CA ASP A 276 6.70 3.50 -17.75
C ASP A 276 7.61 2.60 -16.88
N GLN A 277 8.75 2.16 -17.42
CA GLN A 277 9.77 1.42 -16.67
C GLN A 277 10.39 2.27 -15.55
N SER A 278 10.68 3.54 -15.81
CA SER A 278 11.25 4.44 -14.80
C SER A 278 10.27 4.71 -13.66
N VAL A 279 8.99 4.93 -13.97
CA VAL A 279 7.91 5.07 -12.97
C VAL A 279 7.80 3.80 -12.11
N THR A 280 7.85 2.62 -12.75
CA THR A 280 7.78 1.34 -12.04
C THR A 280 8.95 1.18 -11.06
N LEU A 281 10.18 1.41 -11.52
CA LEU A 281 11.39 1.32 -10.69
C LEU A 281 11.36 2.29 -9.50
N ILE A 282 10.93 3.53 -9.73
CA ILE A 282 10.75 4.52 -8.64
C ILE A 282 9.74 4.00 -7.62
N ASN A 283 8.54 3.61 -8.07
CA ASN A 283 7.47 3.17 -7.18
C ASN A 283 7.85 1.92 -6.37
N GLU A 284 8.57 0.97 -6.96
CA GLU A 284 9.07 -0.21 -6.28
C GLU A 284 10.12 0.14 -5.20
N ALA A 285 11.08 1.01 -5.54
CA ALA A 285 12.11 1.45 -4.59
C ALA A 285 11.51 2.22 -3.40
N LEU A 286 10.60 3.17 -3.68
CA LEU A 286 9.92 3.94 -2.63
C LEU A 286 9.02 3.07 -1.77
N SER A 287 8.26 2.16 -2.39
CA SER A 287 7.37 1.24 -1.67
C SER A 287 8.15 0.32 -0.73
N SER A 288 9.25 -0.25 -1.22
CA SER A 288 10.05 -1.20 -0.44
C SER A 288 10.69 -0.51 0.77
N TYR A 289 11.18 0.71 0.60
CA TYR A 289 11.72 1.50 1.72
C TYR A 289 10.61 1.88 2.72
N LEU A 290 9.45 2.33 2.24
CA LEU A 290 8.32 2.66 3.10
C LEU A 290 7.80 1.46 3.89
N ASP A 291 7.72 0.27 3.28
CA ASP A 291 7.25 -0.93 3.96
C ASP A 291 8.21 -1.33 5.10
N LEU A 292 9.53 -1.17 4.90
CA LEU A 292 10.54 -1.42 5.93
C LEU A 292 10.45 -0.42 7.10
N GLU A 293 10.30 0.88 6.78
CA GLU A 293 10.18 1.92 7.80
C GLU A 293 8.84 1.88 8.55
N GLU A 294 7.75 1.54 7.85
CA GLU A 294 6.43 1.36 8.45
C GLU A 294 6.44 0.24 9.49
N GLN A 295 7.08 -0.90 9.18
CA GLN A 295 7.20 -2.01 10.12
C GLN A 295 7.95 -1.59 11.40
N ALA A 296 9.00 -0.77 11.25
CA ALA A 296 9.72 -0.20 12.38
C ALA A 296 8.83 0.77 13.19
N ALA A 297 8.08 1.64 12.51
CA ALA A 297 7.18 2.60 13.15
C ALA A 297 6.01 1.93 13.89
N GLN A 298 5.45 0.83 13.36
CA GLN A 298 4.42 0.05 14.04
C GLN A 298 4.91 -0.53 15.38
N SER A 299 6.21 -0.84 15.46
CA SER A 299 6.84 -1.31 16.70
C SER A 299 7.05 -0.17 17.73
N MET A 300 7.14 1.09 17.27
CA MET A 300 7.24 2.27 18.14
C MET A 300 5.89 2.64 18.74
N PHE A 301 4.85 2.65 17.92
CA PHE A 301 3.47 2.88 18.34
C PHE A 301 2.49 2.31 17.30
N PRO A 302 1.57 1.41 17.67
CA PRO A 302 0.59 0.87 16.74
C PRO A 302 -0.30 1.97 16.16
N HIS A 303 -0.35 2.12 14.85
CA HIS A 303 -1.13 3.16 14.18
C HIS A 303 -1.82 2.64 12.92
N TYR A 304 -2.89 3.30 12.48
CA TYR A 304 -3.54 2.94 11.22
C TYR A 304 -2.75 3.56 10.06
N PHE A 305 -2.30 2.74 9.12
CA PHE A 305 -1.54 3.16 7.95
C PHE A 305 -2.33 2.89 6.66
N GLU A 306 -2.51 3.91 5.83
CA GLU A 306 -3.08 3.80 4.48
C GLU A 306 -2.08 4.33 3.46
N ARG A 307 -1.82 3.57 2.39
CA ARG A 307 -0.95 3.96 1.27
C ARG A 307 -1.72 3.94 -0.03
N GLN A 308 -1.49 4.94 -0.87
CA GLN A 308 -2.01 5.00 -2.24
C GLN A 308 -0.83 5.07 -3.22
N LYS A 309 -0.97 4.35 -4.34
CA LYS A 309 0.05 4.29 -5.40
C LYS A 309 -0.57 4.79 -6.69
N THR A 310 0.06 5.78 -7.29
CA THR A 310 -0.30 6.32 -8.61
C THR A 310 0.97 6.42 -9.45
N ASP A 311 1.29 7.60 -9.99
CA ASP A 311 2.60 7.87 -10.57
C ASP A 311 3.68 8.08 -9.49
N GLY A 312 3.26 8.35 -8.25
CA GLY A 312 4.09 8.36 -7.05
C GLY A 312 3.47 7.55 -5.91
N VAL A 313 3.97 7.78 -4.70
CA VAL A 313 3.50 7.12 -3.47
C VAL A 313 3.09 8.18 -2.46
N ASP A 314 1.88 8.08 -1.94
CA ASP A 314 1.43 8.86 -0.79
C ASP A 314 0.94 7.92 0.33
N TYR A 315 1.03 8.41 1.56
CA TYR A 315 0.49 7.70 2.70
C TYR A 315 -0.20 8.65 3.68
N THR A 316 -1.17 8.10 4.39
CA THR A 316 -1.82 8.74 5.53
C THR A 316 -1.73 7.80 6.73
N ILE A 317 -1.17 8.30 7.82
CA ILE A 317 -1.21 7.65 9.13
C ILE A 317 -2.28 8.32 9.97
N TYR A 318 -3.05 7.53 10.71
CA TYR A 318 -3.87 8.00 11.80
C TYR A 318 -3.36 7.40 13.10
N ALA A 319 -3.03 8.26 14.06
CA ALA A 319 -2.57 7.89 15.39
C ALA A 319 -3.41 8.61 16.44
N GLY A 320 -3.74 7.93 17.54
CA GLY A 320 -4.52 8.55 18.61
C GLY A 320 -5.05 7.54 19.60
N ARG A 321 -5.54 8.04 20.73
CA ARG A 321 -6.09 7.22 21.82
C ARG A 321 -7.19 6.28 21.36
N SER A 322 -8.08 6.74 20.50
CA SER A 322 -9.26 5.97 20.07
C SER A 322 -8.92 4.75 19.22
N LEU A 323 -7.71 4.66 18.67
CA LEU A 323 -7.25 3.52 17.88
C LEU A 323 -6.67 2.39 18.75
N GLN A 324 -6.33 2.66 20.01
CA GLN A 324 -5.81 1.66 20.93
C GLN A 324 -6.92 0.96 21.70
N GLU A 325 -6.90 -0.36 21.76
CA GLU A 325 -7.88 -1.16 22.52
C GLU A 325 -7.80 -0.89 24.03
N ASP A 326 -6.60 -0.62 24.55
CA ASP A 326 -6.34 -0.30 25.96
C ASP A 326 -6.46 1.20 26.30
N GLY A 327 -6.62 2.06 25.29
CA GLY A 327 -6.70 3.52 25.44
C GLY A 327 -5.39 4.20 25.87
N MET A 328 -4.25 3.51 25.83
CA MET A 328 -2.96 4.08 26.22
C MET A 328 -2.40 4.96 25.09
N PHE A 329 -2.33 6.27 25.32
CA PHE A 329 -1.80 7.22 24.36
C PHE A 329 -1.17 8.41 25.07
N ASP A 330 0.10 8.65 24.77
CA ASP A 330 0.87 9.80 25.21
C ASP A 330 1.28 10.65 24.00
N PRO A 331 1.18 12.00 24.07
CA PRO A 331 1.64 12.90 23.01
C PRO A 331 3.09 12.68 22.54
N LEU A 332 3.95 12.09 23.38
CA LEU A 332 5.31 11.71 23.02
C LEU A 332 5.36 10.79 21.78
N TYR A 333 4.44 9.83 21.67
CA TYR A 333 4.38 8.94 20.51
C TYR A 333 4.04 9.69 19.22
N LEU A 334 3.19 10.72 19.31
CA LEU A 334 2.85 11.56 18.17
C LEU A 334 4.06 12.39 17.72
N ARG A 335 4.81 12.98 18.66
CA ARG A 335 6.06 13.70 18.35
C ARG A 335 7.08 12.78 17.70
N ASN A 336 7.22 11.55 18.20
CA ASN A 336 8.08 10.54 17.63
C ASN A 336 7.69 10.20 16.17
N LEU A 337 6.39 9.97 15.90
CA LEU A 337 5.91 9.70 14.54
C LEU A 337 6.13 10.88 13.58
N ARG A 338 6.01 12.13 14.05
CA ARG A 338 6.28 13.32 13.23
C ARG A 338 7.76 13.46 12.86
N LEU A 339 8.65 13.25 13.82
CA LEU A 339 10.09 13.24 13.54
C LEU A 339 10.44 12.10 12.58
N TRP A 340 9.90 10.90 12.82
CA TRP A 340 10.03 9.75 11.91
C TRP A 340 9.55 10.10 10.50
N GLN A 341 8.42 10.79 10.36
CA GLN A 341 7.87 11.22 9.08
C GLN A 341 8.87 12.06 8.28
N LEU A 342 9.55 13.00 8.96
CA LEU A 342 10.58 13.83 8.34
C LEU A 342 11.81 13.02 7.93
N MET A 343 12.25 12.09 8.78
CA MET A 343 13.38 11.21 8.48
C MET A 343 13.08 10.29 7.29
N VAL A 344 11.87 9.75 7.20
CA VAL A 344 11.40 8.95 6.05
C VAL A 344 11.42 9.78 4.78
N ALA A 345 10.95 11.04 4.82
CA ALA A 345 11.01 11.93 3.68
C ALA A 345 12.46 12.21 3.22
N CYS A 346 13.40 12.38 4.15
CA CYS A 346 14.82 12.49 3.82
C CYS A 346 15.34 11.23 3.12
N GLY A 347 15.03 10.06 3.67
CA GLY A 347 15.45 8.77 3.12
C GLY A 347 14.86 8.47 1.74
N ILE A 348 13.62 8.90 1.48
CA ILE A 348 12.97 8.80 0.15
C ILE A 348 13.65 9.73 -0.85
N ALA A 349 13.81 11.01 -0.51
CA ALA A 349 14.42 12.00 -1.40
C ALA A 349 15.84 11.56 -1.83
N LEU A 350 16.63 11.07 -0.88
CA LEU A 350 17.99 10.57 -1.15
C LEU A 350 18.00 9.33 -2.05
N ARG A 351 17.10 8.35 -1.79
CA ARG A 351 16.99 7.14 -2.60
C ARG A 351 16.55 7.46 -4.02
N ALA A 352 15.58 8.36 -4.18
CA ALA A 352 15.13 8.81 -5.49
C ALA A 352 16.26 9.48 -6.29
N GLU A 353 17.04 10.35 -5.65
CA GLU A 353 18.17 11.01 -6.32
C GLU A 353 19.24 10.00 -6.75
N ARG A 354 19.56 9.00 -5.92
CA ARG A 354 20.53 7.93 -6.27
C ARG A 354 20.03 6.98 -7.36
N LEU A 355 18.72 6.79 -7.42
CA LEU A 355 18.10 5.93 -8.44
C LEU A 355 18.08 6.61 -9.80
N LYS A 356 18.06 7.94 -9.84
CA LYS A 356 17.91 8.75 -11.05
C LYS A 356 18.85 8.36 -12.19
N ASP A 357 20.12 8.13 -11.89
CA ASP A 357 21.15 7.74 -12.88
C ASP A 357 20.98 6.31 -13.43
N GLN A 358 20.16 5.50 -12.77
CA GLN A 358 19.88 4.11 -13.17
C GLN A 358 18.57 3.99 -13.96
N LEU A 359 17.79 5.06 -14.05
CA LEU A 359 16.50 5.05 -14.74
C LEU A 359 16.67 5.15 -16.26
N PRO A 360 15.90 4.38 -17.06
CA PRO A 360 15.83 4.55 -18.51
C PRO A 360 15.50 5.98 -18.95
N MET A 361 14.70 6.69 -18.15
CA MET A 361 14.42 8.11 -18.27
C MET A 361 14.67 8.75 -16.90
N ALA A 362 15.57 9.72 -16.84
CA ALA A 362 15.84 10.47 -15.62
C ALA A 362 14.60 11.26 -15.21
N LEU A 363 13.90 10.79 -14.18
CA LEU A 363 12.72 11.40 -13.60
C LEU A 363 13.05 11.87 -12.19
N ASP A 364 12.58 13.06 -11.85
CA ASP A 364 12.76 13.63 -10.51
C ASP A 364 11.58 13.28 -9.60
N VAL A 365 11.86 13.03 -8.33
CA VAL A 365 10.84 12.85 -7.29
C VAL A 365 10.84 14.08 -6.38
N THR A 366 9.66 14.52 -5.98
CA THR A 366 9.50 15.61 -5.00
C THR A 366 8.83 15.10 -3.73
N SER A 367 9.13 15.72 -2.59
CA SER A 367 8.62 15.29 -1.27
C SER A 367 7.79 16.40 -0.63
N LEU A 368 6.61 16.03 -0.12
CA LEU A 368 5.70 16.94 0.57
C LEU A 368 5.15 16.30 1.84
N ILE A 369 5.05 17.08 2.91
CA ILE A 369 4.37 16.73 4.16
C ILE A 369 3.28 17.77 4.42
N LEU A 370 2.06 17.32 4.69
CA LEU A 370 0.98 18.19 5.17
C LEU A 370 0.89 18.07 6.69
N ILE A 371 1.16 19.17 7.38
CA ILE A 371 1.15 19.25 8.83
C ILE A 371 -0.25 19.60 9.31
N GLN A 372 -0.74 18.82 10.29
CA GLN A 372 -2.02 19.05 10.94
C GLN A 372 -1.90 18.67 12.43
N HIS A 373 -2.02 19.65 13.31
CA HIS A 373 -2.00 19.39 14.76
C HIS A 373 -3.40 19.15 15.33
N VAL A 374 -4.45 19.65 14.70
CA VAL A 374 -5.83 19.49 15.17
C VAL A 374 -6.31 18.07 14.85
N PRO A 375 -6.76 17.29 15.86
CA PRO A 375 -7.26 15.95 15.63
C PRO A 375 -8.60 15.99 14.91
N LEU A 376 -8.93 14.90 14.21
CA LEU A 376 -10.17 14.73 13.45
C LEU A 376 -10.85 13.41 13.79
N ALA A 377 -12.03 13.20 13.22
CA ALA A 377 -12.71 11.91 13.28
C ALA A 377 -12.60 11.19 11.92
N ILE A 378 -12.46 9.87 11.94
CA ILE A 378 -12.50 9.02 10.76
C ILE A 378 -13.63 7.99 10.88
N ARG A 379 -14.29 7.70 9.77
CA ARG A 379 -15.38 6.72 9.68
C ARG A 379 -15.07 5.67 8.63
N PHE A 380 -15.33 4.40 8.96
CA PHE A 380 -15.23 3.32 8.01
C PHE A 380 -16.36 3.40 6.97
N ARG A 381 -16.00 3.44 5.70
CA ARG A 381 -16.90 3.33 4.55
C ARG A 381 -16.88 1.89 4.03
N ALA A 382 -18.00 1.19 4.16
CA ALA A 382 -18.07 -0.24 3.83
C ALA A 382 -18.02 -0.53 2.31
N ASP A 383 -18.52 0.40 1.50
CA ASP A 383 -18.46 0.41 0.04
C ASP A 383 -17.02 0.62 -0.46
N GLU A 384 -16.30 1.58 0.12
CA GLU A 384 -14.91 1.90 -0.25
C GLU A 384 -13.88 1.02 0.48
N ARG A 385 -14.30 0.27 1.51
CA ARG A 385 -13.46 -0.56 2.39
C ARG A 385 -12.28 0.18 3.02
N ARG A 386 -12.45 1.47 3.31
CA ARG A 386 -11.42 2.33 3.91
C ARG A 386 -12.01 3.32 4.91
N PHE A 387 -11.14 3.98 5.66
CA PHE A 387 -11.54 5.08 6.52
C PHE A 387 -11.51 6.38 5.73
N ASP A 388 -12.57 7.18 5.86
CA ASP A 388 -12.61 8.54 5.33
C ASP A 388 -12.83 9.51 6.48
N VAL A 389 -12.43 10.76 6.25
CA VAL A 389 -12.56 11.84 7.21
C VAL A 389 -14.04 12.13 7.46
N ASP A 390 -14.42 12.17 8.74
CA ASP A 390 -15.80 12.33 9.18
C ASP A 390 -16.08 13.77 9.65
N GLY A 391 -17.19 14.34 9.21
CA GLY A 391 -17.69 15.66 9.61
C GLY A 391 -17.24 16.83 8.71
N ALA A 392 -18.14 17.81 8.55
CA ALA A 392 -17.99 18.92 7.60
C ALA A 392 -16.74 19.79 7.84
N TYR A 393 -16.33 19.99 9.11
CA TYR A 393 -15.13 20.76 9.45
C TYR A 393 -13.83 20.05 9.07
N ASN A 394 -13.84 18.72 9.03
CA ASN A 394 -12.66 17.92 8.71
C ASN A 394 -12.48 17.74 7.19
N VAL A 395 -13.53 17.98 6.39
CA VAL A 395 -13.47 17.94 4.91
C VAL A 395 -12.42 18.93 4.36
N ARG A 396 -12.16 20.04 5.06
CA ARG A 396 -11.10 20.99 4.68
C ARG A 396 -9.74 20.31 4.54
N TYR A 397 -9.42 19.37 5.43
CA TYR A 397 -8.16 18.63 5.38
C TYR A 397 -8.03 17.81 4.09
N GLU A 398 -9.08 17.09 3.70
CA GLU A 398 -9.11 16.31 2.46
C GLU A 398 -9.06 17.19 1.19
N ILE A 399 -9.68 18.37 1.22
CA ILE A 399 -9.61 19.33 0.11
C ILE A 399 -8.16 19.82 -0.07
N ILE A 400 -7.50 20.19 1.03
CA ILE A 400 -6.10 20.64 1.02
C ILE A 400 -5.21 19.51 0.49
N LYS A 401 -5.30 18.31 1.09
CA LYS A 401 -4.54 17.12 0.70
C LYS A 401 -4.61 16.84 -0.81
N LYS A 402 -5.78 16.96 -1.42
CA LYS A 402 -5.98 16.72 -2.87
C LYS A 402 -5.41 17.80 -3.78
N ARG A 403 -5.13 19.00 -3.27
CA ARG A 403 -4.73 20.16 -4.08
C ARG A 403 -3.30 20.64 -3.82
N ILE A 404 -2.72 20.25 -2.69
CA ILE A 404 -1.41 20.72 -2.19
C ILE A 404 -0.24 20.45 -3.15
N ASP A 405 -0.31 19.37 -3.93
CA ASP A 405 0.77 18.94 -4.82
C ASP A 405 1.04 19.94 -5.98
N LYS A 406 0.00 20.67 -6.41
CA LYS A 406 0.07 21.62 -7.53
C LYS A 406 0.18 23.07 -7.06
N THR A 407 0.40 23.28 -5.77
CA THR A 407 0.50 24.62 -5.20
C THR A 407 1.79 25.30 -5.63
N ILE A 408 1.69 26.61 -5.84
CA ILE A 408 2.81 27.49 -6.18
C ILE A 408 3.10 28.44 -5.03
N VAL A 409 4.35 28.87 -4.95
CA VAL A 409 4.81 29.91 -4.03
C VAL A 409 4.31 31.25 -4.56
N ARG A 410 3.63 32.03 -3.72
CA ARG A 410 2.98 33.29 -4.11
C ARG A 410 3.95 34.33 -4.68
N GLU A 411 5.11 34.48 -4.06
CA GLU A 411 6.06 35.53 -4.43
C GLU A 411 6.82 35.22 -5.72
N THR A 412 7.16 33.95 -5.95
CA THR A 412 8.02 33.53 -7.06
C THR A 412 7.26 32.87 -8.21
N GLY A 413 6.03 32.42 -7.98
CA GLY A 413 5.23 31.64 -8.93
C GLY A 413 5.78 30.23 -9.20
N GLU A 414 6.83 29.81 -8.50
CA GLU A 414 7.42 28.48 -8.69
C GLU A 414 6.58 27.40 -8.00
N ARG A 415 6.68 26.16 -8.47
CA ARG A 415 6.06 25.01 -7.77
C ARG A 415 6.67 24.85 -6.38
N LEU A 416 5.82 24.67 -5.37
CA LEU A 416 6.27 24.49 -3.98
C LEU A 416 7.26 23.33 -3.85
N THR A 417 6.88 22.18 -4.41
CA THR A 417 7.66 20.94 -4.34
C THR A 417 8.82 20.98 -5.34
N GLN A 418 10.02 20.69 -4.86
CA GLN A 418 11.26 20.70 -5.65
C GLN A 418 12.07 19.42 -5.39
N PRO A 419 12.73 18.86 -6.42
CA PRO A 419 13.63 17.72 -6.27
C PRO A 419 14.76 18.04 -5.28
N GLY A 420 15.16 17.04 -4.51
CA GLY A 420 16.18 17.20 -3.46
C GLY A 420 15.74 18.06 -2.26
N LYS A 421 14.49 18.53 -2.22
CA LYS A 421 13.92 19.32 -1.12
C LYS A 421 12.67 18.66 -0.55
N ILE A 422 12.40 18.95 0.72
CA ILE A 422 11.16 18.56 1.41
C ILE A 422 10.35 19.84 1.65
N ALA A 423 9.11 19.86 1.18
CA ALA A 423 8.15 20.91 1.47
C ALA A 423 7.23 20.48 2.62
N LEU A 424 7.17 21.28 3.69
CA LEU A 424 6.32 21.04 4.84
C LEU A 424 5.25 22.12 4.89
N VAL A 425 4.00 21.78 4.57
CA VAL A 425 2.90 22.74 4.51
C VAL A 425 2.13 22.75 5.82
N TYR A 426 1.85 23.93 6.34
CA TYR A 426 1.15 24.13 7.60
C TYR A 426 0.13 25.27 7.49
N SER A 427 -0.78 25.31 8.46
CA SER A 427 -1.84 26.33 8.53
C SER A 427 -1.64 27.29 9.70
N HIS A 428 -0.97 26.85 10.77
CA HIS A 428 -0.72 27.65 11.97
C HIS A 428 0.77 27.75 12.30
N SER A 429 1.20 28.91 12.81
CA SER A 429 2.62 29.16 13.14
C SER A 429 3.16 28.28 14.27
N SER A 430 2.30 27.82 15.17
CA SER A 430 2.66 26.85 16.23
C SER A 430 3.06 25.50 15.65
N GLU A 431 2.45 25.10 14.52
CA GLU A 431 2.84 23.88 13.80
C GLU A 431 4.27 24.03 13.28
N ALA A 432 4.57 25.14 12.60
CA ALA A 432 5.91 25.40 12.09
C ALA A 432 6.99 25.37 13.18
N GLN A 433 6.70 25.85 14.39
CA GLN A 433 7.69 25.88 15.48
C GLN A 433 8.19 24.48 15.87
N GLU A 434 7.29 23.51 16.01
CA GLU A 434 7.66 22.12 16.33
C GLU A 434 8.54 21.52 15.22
N TRP A 435 8.20 21.78 13.95
CA TRP A 435 8.94 21.24 12.82
C TRP A 435 10.30 21.91 12.61
N ARG A 436 10.47 23.20 12.98
CA ARG A 436 11.79 23.85 13.00
C ARG A 436 12.75 23.11 13.93
N GLU A 437 12.30 22.72 15.12
CA GLU A 437 13.13 21.95 16.07
C GLU A 437 13.59 20.61 15.47
N TYR A 438 12.71 19.91 14.75
CA TYR A 438 13.05 18.67 14.04
C TYR A 438 14.04 18.92 12.91
N ILE A 439 13.85 19.98 12.13
CA ILE A 439 14.75 20.35 11.03
C ILE A 439 16.15 20.67 11.58
N GLU A 440 16.26 21.50 12.61
CA GLU A 440 17.54 21.84 13.25
C GLU A 440 18.25 20.61 13.83
N TYR A 441 17.49 19.67 14.40
CA TYR A 441 18.02 18.40 14.85
C TYR A 441 18.59 17.57 13.68
N LEU A 442 17.85 17.42 12.58
CA LEU A 442 18.29 16.65 11.41
C LEU A 442 19.40 17.34 10.61
N GLN A 443 19.49 18.67 10.64
CA GLN A 443 20.64 19.42 10.10
C GLN A 443 21.92 19.11 10.89
N ARG A 444 21.85 19.04 12.23
CA ARG A 444 22.99 18.64 13.08
C ARG A 444 23.46 17.21 12.83
N LEU A 445 22.54 16.32 12.44
CA LEU A 445 22.86 14.95 12.03
C LEU A 445 23.37 14.83 10.59
N GLY A 446 23.38 15.92 9.81
CA GLY A 446 23.80 15.90 8.40
C GLY A 446 22.81 15.20 7.46
N TYR A 447 21.52 15.17 7.81
CA TYR A 447 20.46 14.65 6.94
C TYR A 447 19.87 15.76 6.06
N LEU A 448 19.83 16.97 6.61
CA LEU A 448 19.35 18.18 5.96
C LEU A 448 20.49 19.19 5.88
N THR A 449 20.46 20.05 4.86
CA THR A 449 21.48 21.06 4.62
C THR A 449 20.86 22.34 4.07
N GLY A 450 21.66 23.41 4.03
CA GLY A 450 21.25 24.73 3.56
C GLY A 450 20.30 25.46 4.52
N ASP A 451 19.90 26.64 4.09
CA ASP A 451 18.99 27.50 4.85
C ASP A 451 17.55 27.01 4.77
N LEU A 452 16.80 27.24 5.85
CA LEU A 452 15.37 26.98 5.90
C LEU A 452 14.61 28.09 5.17
N GLU A 453 13.86 27.73 4.13
CA GLU A 453 13.03 28.66 3.37
C GLU A 453 11.62 28.73 4.01
N GLU A 454 11.15 29.92 4.35
CA GLU A 454 9.77 30.16 4.76
C GLU A 454 8.99 30.78 3.61
N LEU A 455 7.92 30.10 3.18
CA LEU A 455 7.22 30.41 1.93
C LEU A 455 5.73 30.65 2.18
N GLU A 456 5.16 31.65 1.51
CA GLU A 456 3.71 31.84 1.44
C GLU A 456 3.15 31.17 0.18
N LEU A 457 2.04 30.45 0.34
CA LEU A 457 1.41 29.73 -0.75
C LEU A 457 0.24 30.53 -1.35
N ASP A 458 -0.01 30.30 -2.63
CA ASP A 458 -1.22 30.82 -3.27
C ASP A 458 -2.49 30.22 -2.69
N GLU A 459 -3.60 30.95 -2.84
CA GLU A 459 -4.88 30.52 -2.31
C GLU A 459 -5.35 29.23 -3.01
N LEU A 460 -5.71 28.25 -2.19
CA LEU A 460 -6.36 27.03 -2.66
C LEU A 460 -7.87 27.18 -2.47
N GLU A 461 -8.65 26.68 -3.42
CA GLU A 461 -10.10 26.64 -3.27
C GLU A 461 -10.46 25.79 -2.03
N GLY A 462 -11.08 26.42 -1.03
CA GLY A 462 -11.40 25.78 0.26
C GLY A 462 -10.33 25.91 1.34
N ALA A 463 -9.18 26.56 1.08
CA ALA A 463 -8.17 26.85 2.10
C ALA A 463 -7.35 28.12 1.80
N GLN A 464 -7.37 29.07 2.74
CA GLN A 464 -6.58 30.30 2.68
C GLN A 464 -5.51 30.32 3.78
N GLY A 465 -4.45 31.09 3.54
CA GLY A 465 -3.40 31.37 4.52
C GLY A 465 -2.39 30.23 4.74
N LEU A 466 -2.26 29.30 3.79
CA LEU A 466 -1.28 28.23 3.90
C LEU A 466 0.14 28.78 3.73
N ARG A 467 1.06 28.24 4.51
CA ARG A 467 2.49 28.54 4.48
C ARG A 467 3.28 27.25 4.43
N ALA A 468 4.52 27.33 3.97
CA ALA A 468 5.39 26.17 3.92
C ALA A 468 6.78 26.48 4.46
N LEU A 469 7.37 25.48 5.10
CA LEU A 469 8.80 25.39 5.30
C LEU A 469 9.37 24.55 4.15
N ARG A 470 10.49 24.95 3.56
CA ARG A 470 11.19 24.14 2.56
C ARG A 470 12.67 24.03 2.92
N VAL A 471 13.18 22.80 2.90
CA VAL A 471 14.55 22.47 3.34
C VAL A 471 15.18 21.48 2.36
N THR A 472 16.50 21.57 2.20
CA THR A 472 17.26 20.73 1.28
C THR A 472 17.76 19.48 1.97
N VAL A 473 17.66 18.33 1.31
CA VAL A 473 18.21 17.06 1.79
C VAL A 473 19.68 16.97 1.41
N ASP A 474 20.53 16.53 2.34
CA ASP A 474 21.95 16.38 2.06
C ASP A 474 22.23 15.13 1.20
N PRO A 475 22.70 15.27 -0.05
CA PRO A 475 23.01 14.12 -0.90
C PRO A 475 24.20 13.28 -0.40
N ALA A 476 25.06 13.87 0.44
CA ALA A 476 26.22 13.20 1.03
C ALA A 476 25.88 12.35 2.26
N SER A 477 24.62 12.37 2.72
CA SER A 477 24.19 11.59 3.88
C SER A 477 24.39 10.09 3.65
N ARG A 478 25.37 9.50 4.36
CA ARG A 478 25.72 8.07 4.24
C ARG A 478 24.84 7.18 5.10
N GLU A 479 24.47 7.65 6.29
CA GLU A 479 23.68 6.90 7.27
C GLU A 479 22.29 6.55 6.72
N LEU A 480 21.59 7.51 6.07
CA LEU A 480 20.31 7.27 5.41
C LEU A 480 20.36 6.30 4.20
N GLY A 481 21.56 5.92 3.77
CA GLY A 481 21.83 5.13 2.58
C GLY A 481 21.90 3.62 2.76
N ASP A 482 22.06 3.14 3.99
CA ASP A 482 22.14 1.71 4.30
C ASP A 482 20.72 1.09 4.27
N PRO A 483 20.52 -0.14 3.77
CA PRO A 483 19.26 -0.89 3.91
C PRO A 483 18.78 -1.12 5.35
N SER A 484 19.51 -0.71 6.39
CA SER A 484 19.03 -0.71 7.77
C SER A 484 17.93 0.32 8.01
N THR A 485 16.97 -0.01 8.88
CA THR A 485 15.91 0.92 9.30
C THR A 485 16.50 2.18 9.95
N LEU A 486 15.81 3.31 9.85
CA LEU A 486 16.19 4.56 10.53
C LEU A 486 16.38 4.35 12.05
N ALA A 487 15.65 3.40 12.64
CA ALA A 487 15.79 3.00 14.04
C ALA A 487 17.15 2.38 14.40
N ALA A 488 17.87 1.79 13.43
CA ALA A 488 19.21 1.25 13.62
C ALA A 488 20.30 2.34 13.60
N LEU A 489 19.99 3.51 13.06
CA LEU A 489 20.90 4.65 12.89
C LEU A 489 20.86 5.64 14.06
N LEU A 490 19.86 5.54 14.95
CA LEU A 490 19.85 6.32 16.18
C LEU A 490 21.00 5.85 17.08
N PRO A 491 21.83 6.76 17.63
CA PRO A 491 22.92 6.37 18.51
C PRO A 491 22.35 5.58 19.68
N ARG A 492 22.71 4.31 19.77
CA ARG A 492 22.46 3.53 20.98
C ARG A 492 23.27 4.18 22.07
N GLY A 493 22.59 4.76 23.07
CA GLY A 493 23.24 5.35 24.23
C GLY A 493 24.30 4.37 24.72
N GLU A 494 25.55 4.84 24.80
CA GLU A 494 26.65 4.06 25.34
C GLU A 494 26.17 3.52 26.69
N GLY A 495 26.05 2.19 26.77
CA GLY A 495 25.70 1.54 28.02
C GLY A 495 26.73 1.96 29.05
N THR A 496 26.28 2.69 30.08
CA THR A 496 27.02 2.81 31.33
C THR A 496 27.47 1.40 31.73
N PRO A 497 28.77 1.13 31.83
CA PRO A 497 29.22 -0.14 32.39
C PRO A 497 28.69 -0.18 33.82
N ALA A 498 28.04 -1.29 34.15
CA ALA A 498 27.58 -1.58 35.48
C ALA A 498 28.75 -1.47 36.48
N GLU A 499 28.55 -0.69 37.54
CA GLU A 499 29.23 -0.89 38.83
C GLU A 499 28.34 -1.73 39.75
#